data_AF-A0A1Q7DLC6-F1
#
_entry.id   AF-A0A1Q7DLC6-F1
#
_cell.length_a   1.000
_cell.length_b   1.000
_cell.length_c   1.000
_cell.angle_alpha   90.00
_cell.angle_beta   90.00
_cell.angle_gamma   90.00
#
_symmetry.space_group_name_H-M   'P 1'
#
loop_
_entity.id
_entity.type
_entity.pdbx_description
1 polymer ?
#
loop_
_entity_poly.entity_id
_entity_poly.type
_entity_poly.pdbx_seq_one_letter_code
_entity_poly.pdbx_strand_id
1 'polypeptide(L)'
;MWALIILAGCQYATLNERAGVGCVELANQITLSDRILTLNLLSDAFSQGCYGTVIDYGAKAHSAFRHKTFSVLKETASMFIPDGTLTDYVLESYERGYLSFLLSASYFKTHKADDAKVELRQLDHELFTPLYNYGEDPVNLVLSAVMWEQLGEPSEARVDWLRLRDQVGALRDLNVNLRTFAEFQMDRIDRAQPIQSGWQIYGIGRFPQVDWNVEFLGSSNGYFRVSPKRGFVPACVSETGARISTRNWFQKIATRHNHAYHPLLNMQSWIRLPVGIIYGLVPMTAGAGVVVGGCVADAMLSEGRGGALCQLSIVGGVALMAKGPEVIEGTLQPDLRHWERIPEAFVVTWAADPIQEPCLSGMRGAQRMI
;
A
#
# COMPACT_ATOMS: atom_id res chain seq x y z
N MET A 1 -15.74 4.48 45.03
CA MET A 1 -14.90 5.40 44.23
C MET A 1 -14.35 4.57 43.08
N TRP A 2 -14.97 4.68 41.90
CA TRP A 2 -14.68 3.82 40.74
C TRP A 2 -13.58 4.47 39.90
N ALA A 3 -12.46 3.78 39.71
CA ALA A 3 -11.41 4.18 38.77
C ALA A 3 -11.62 3.43 37.45
N LEU A 4 -12.20 4.12 36.47
CA LEU A 4 -12.23 3.71 35.07
C LEU A 4 -10.81 3.82 34.51
N ILE A 5 -10.15 2.69 34.32
CA ILE A 5 -8.93 2.61 33.51
C ILE A 5 -9.40 2.56 32.04
N ILE A 6 -9.28 3.70 31.36
CA ILE A 6 -9.48 3.79 29.91
C ILE A 6 -8.23 3.18 29.26
N LEU A 7 -8.32 1.89 28.91
CA LEU A 7 -7.40 1.28 27.95
C LEU A 7 -7.73 1.90 26.58
N ALA A 8 -6.93 2.90 26.19
CA ALA A 8 -6.91 3.41 24.84
C ALA A 8 -6.34 2.31 23.92
N GLY A 9 -7.22 1.45 23.41
CA GLY A 9 -6.90 0.66 22.24
C GLY A 9 -6.65 1.62 21.08
N CYS A 10 -5.52 1.47 20.37
CA CYS A 10 -5.37 2.01 19.03
C CYS A 10 -6.41 1.31 18.14
N GLN A 11 -7.63 1.84 18.14
CA GLN A 11 -8.59 1.55 17.10
C GLN A 11 -7.98 2.02 15.80
N TYR A 12 -7.59 1.08 14.95
CA TYR A 12 -7.40 1.35 13.53
C TYR A 12 -8.64 2.09 13.05
N ALA A 13 -8.46 3.38 12.77
CA ALA A 13 -9.54 4.23 12.29
C ALA A 13 -10.09 3.57 11.03
N THR A 14 -11.30 3.04 11.13
CA THR A 14 -12.11 2.71 9.96
C THR A 14 -12.34 4.04 9.25
N LEU A 15 -11.52 4.26 8.22
CA LEU A 15 -11.50 5.46 7.40
C LEU A 15 -12.83 5.56 6.63
N ASN A 16 -13.80 6.21 7.28
CA ASN A 16 -15.14 6.48 6.78
C ASN A 16 -15.13 6.90 5.31
N GLU A 17 -16.08 6.37 4.54
CA GLU A 17 -16.51 6.91 3.24
C GLU A 17 -17.03 8.33 3.49
N ARG A 18 -16.15 9.33 3.35
CA ARG A 18 -16.54 10.73 3.45
C ARG A 18 -17.10 11.17 2.10
N ALA A 19 -18.40 11.47 2.11
CA ALA A 19 -19.04 12.25 1.06
C ALA A 19 -18.38 13.65 0.96
N GLY A 20 -18.26 14.15 -0.27
CA GLY A 20 -17.55 15.34 -0.73
C GLY A 20 -17.19 16.38 0.33
N VAL A 21 -15.95 16.32 0.78
CA VAL A 21 -15.32 17.35 1.63
C VAL A 21 -14.75 18.42 0.69
N GLY A 22 -14.99 19.70 0.97
CA GLY A 22 -14.49 20.78 0.10
C GLY A 22 -12.95 20.78 0.01
N CYS A 23 -12.37 21.20 -1.13
CA CYS A 23 -10.92 21.18 -1.36
C CYS A 23 -10.11 21.89 -0.27
N VAL A 24 -10.65 22.98 0.31
CA VAL A 24 -10.02 23.72 1.42
C VAL A 24 -9.97 22.87 2.69
N GLU A 25 -11.04 22.14 2.99
CA GLU A 25 -11.13 21.29 4.17
C GLU A 25 -10.25 20.04 4.03
N LEU A 26 -10.09 19.50 2.81
CA LEU A 26 -9.08 18.48 2.52
C LEU A 26 -7.66 19.01 2.73
N ALA A 27 -7.34 20.19 2.19
CA ALA A 27 -6.01 20.80 2.35
C ALA A 27 -5.64 21.01 3.83
N ASN A 28 -6.59 21.45 4.65
CA ASN A 28 -6.40 21.66 6.09
C ASN A 28 -6.12 20.36 6.88
N GLN A 29 -6.48 19.19 6.33
CA GLN A 29 -6.25 17.89 6.96
C GLN A 29 -4.88 17.30 6.62
N ILE A 30 -4.20 17.80 5.58
CA ILE A 30 -2.90 17.28 5.16
C ILE A 30 -1.80 17.87 6.04
N THR A 31 -1.19 17.03 6.88
CA THR A 31 -0.17 17.47 7.86
C THR A 31 1.24 16.95 7.61
N LEU A 32 1.50 16.22 6.52
CA LEU A 32 2.78 15.56 6.14
C LEU A 32 3.43 14.64 7.20
N SER A 33 2.96 14.67 8.45
CA SER A 33 3.46 13.91 9.59
C SER A 33 2.98 12.45 9.53
N ASP A 34 1.69 12.25 9.24
CA ASP A 34 1.13 10.96 8.87
C ASP A 34 1.22 10.78 7.36
N ARG A 35 2.22 9.99 6.94
CA ARG A 35 2.57 9.80 5.53
C ARG A 35 1.48 9.05 4.77
N ILE A 36 0.91 7.99 5.34
CA ILE A 36 -0.12 7.17 4.68
C ILE A 36 -1.42 7.96 4.59
N LEU A 37 -1.83 8.63 5.68
CA LEU A 37 -3.01 9.48 5.65
C LEU A 37 -2.86 10.61 4.63
N THR A 38 -1.68 11.24 4.55
CA THR A 38 -1.37 12.26 3.53
C THR A 38 -1.59 11.73 2.12
N LEU A 39 -1.04 10.56 1.79
CA LEU A 39 -1.19 9.95 0.46
C LEU A 39 -2.64 9.58 0.15
N ASN A 40 -3.35 9.03 1.14
CA ASN A 40 -4.77 8.73 1.02
C ASN A 40 -5.60 10.00 0.73
N LEU A 41 -5.33 11.10 1.44
CA LEU A 41 -5.98 12.40 1.20
C LEU A 41 -5.62 13.00 -0.17
N LEU A 42 -4.39 12.78 -0.66
CA LEU A 42 -3.99 13.20 -2.01
C LEU A 42 -4.77 12.45 -3.10
N SER A 43 -4.96 11.13 -2.95
CA SER A 43 -5.84 10.37 -3.85
C SER A 43 -7.27 10.90 -3.82
N ASP A 44 -7.82 11.17 -2.64
CA ASP A 44 -9.18 11.69 -2.51
C ASP A 44 -9.32 13.08 -3.12
N ALA A 45 -8.31 13.94 -2.94
CA ALA A 45 -8.27 15.27 -3.54
C ALA A 45 -8.23 15.19 -5.06
N PHE A 46 -7.42 14.28 -5.63
CA PHE A 46 -7.38 14.04 -7.06
C PHE A 46 -8.74 13.57 -7.59
N SER A 47 -9.33 12.57 -6.94
CA SER A 47 -10.65 12.03 -7.24
C SER A 47 -11.78 13.08 -7.18
N GLN A 48 -11.64 14.10 -6.34
CA GLN A 48 -12.60 15.20 -6.19
C GLN A 48 -12.31 16.40 -7.10
N GLY A 49 -11.30 16.33 -7.96
CA GLY A 49 -10.91 17.43 -8.86
C GLY A 49 -10.19 18.58 -8.15
N CYS A 50 -9.70 18.38 -6.93
CA CYS A 50 -8.93 19.36 -6.16
C CYS A 50 -7.45 19.37 -6.62
N TYR A 51 -7.21 19.56 -7.92
CA TYR A 51 -5.90 19.44 -8.55
C TYR A 51 -4.84 20.40 -7.97
N GLY A 52 -5.24 21.61 -7.56
CA GLY A 52 -4.35 22.56 -6.88
C GLY A 52 -3.80 22.02 -5.56
N THR A 53 -4.66 21.37 -4.76
CA THR A 53 -4.24 20.71 -3.51
C THR A 53 -3.28 19.55 -3.79
N VAL A 54 -3.54 18.76 -4.84
CA VAL A 54 -2.64 17.66 -5.23
C VAL A 54 -1.27 18.21 -5.63
N ILE A 55 -1.22 19.29 -6.40
CA ILE A 55 0.03 19.95 -6.79
C ILE A 55 0.80 20.44 -5.56
N ASP A 56 0.16 21.24 -4.69
CA ASP A 56 0.82 21.92 -3.57
C ASP A 56 1.36 20.95 -2.51
N TYR A 57 0.61 19.89 -2.22
CA TYR A 57 0.96 18.92 -1.17
C TYR A 57 1.63 17.67 -1.74
N GLY A 58 1.31 17.25 -2.96
CA GLY A 58 1.91 16.10 -3.62
C GLY A 58 3.39 16.32 -3.91
N ALA A 59 3.79 17.51 -4.38
CA ALA A 59 5.22 17.82 -4.58
C ALA A 59 6.02 17.78 -3.26
N LYS A 60 5.42 18.28 -2.17
CA LYS A 60 6.02 18.21 -0.82
C LYS A 60 6.11 16.77 -0.32
N ALA A 61 5.06 15.98 -0.48
CA ALA A 61 5.04 14.56 -0.12
C ALA A 61 6.07 13.76 -0.93
N HIS A 62 6.18 14.03 -2.23
CA HIS A 62 7.14 13.40 -3.13
C HIS A 62 8.58 13.64 -2.65
N SER A 63 8.93 14.85 -2.22
CA SER A 63 10.25 15.13 -1.64
C SER A 63 10.43 14.51 -0.24
N ALA A 64 9.44 14.66 0.65
CA ALA A 64 9.55 14.27 2.04
C ALA A 64 9.53 12.75 2.27
N PHE A 65 8.84 11.98 1.42
CA PHE A 65 8.62 10.55 1.61
C PHE A 65 9.50 9.66 0.72
N ARG A 66 10.40 10.27 -0.07
CA ARG A 66 11.28 9.56 -1.03
C ARG A 66 12.48 8.88 -0.39
N HIS A 67 13.08 9.48 0.63
CA HIS A 67 14.35 9.02 1.18
C HIS A 67 14.19 8.42 2.57
N LYS A 68 14.79 7.24 2.79
CA LYS A 68 14.94 6.64 4.11
C LYS A 68 16.13 7.26 4.84
N THR A 69 15.88 7.83 6.01
CA THR A 69 16.95 8.23 6.94
C THR A 69 17.29 7.05 7.85
N PHE A 70 18.46 6.46 7.65
CA PHE A 70 18.91 5.35 8.48
C PHE A 70 19.39 5.84 9.84
N SER A 71 18.88 5.23 10.90
CA SER A 71 19.38 5.41 12.27
C SER A 71 19.74 4.05 12.84
N VAL A 72 21.02 3.87 13.18
CA VAL A 72 21.53 2.59 13.70
C VAL A 72 20.73 2.14 14.92
N LEU A 73 20.41 3.07 15.83
CA LEU A 73 19.63 2.78 17.03
C LEU A 73 18.21 2.32 16.68
N LYS A 74 17.52 3.01 15.77
CA LYS A 74 16.15 2.65 15.35
C LYS A 74 16.13 1.30 14.61
N GLU A 75 17.09 1.06 13.72
CA GLU A 75 17.21 -0.18 12.92
C GLU A 75 17.62 -1.39 13.75
N THR A 76 18.32 -1.18 14.87
CA THR A 76 18.64 -2.25 15.82
C THR A 76 17.45 -2.50 16.75
N ALA A 77 16.78 -1.46 17.21
CA ALA A 77 15.60 -1.58 18.07
C ALA A 77 14.39 -2.22 17.35
N SER A 78 14.26 -2.04 16.03
CA SER A 78 13.22 -2.70 15.21
C SER A 78 13.35 -4.23 15.14
N MET A 79 14.45 -4.81 15.62
CA MET A 79 14.59 -6.25 15.81
C MET A 79 13.82 -6.78 17.03
N PHE A 80 13.49 -5.90 17.98
CA PHE A 80 12.90 -6.26 19.28
C PHE A 80 11.48 -5.69 19.48
N ILE A 81 11.00 -4.89 18.54
CA ILE A 81 9.73 -4.16 18.60
C ILE A 81 8.95 -4.48 17.31
N PRO A 82 7.60 -4.44 17.29
CA PRO A 82 6.81 -4.60 16.07
C PRO A 82 7.37 -3.82 14.88
N ASP A 83 7.37 -4.46 13.70
CA ASP A 83 7.89 -3.86 12.48
C ASP A 83 7.17 -2.55 12.14
N GLY A 84 7.87 -1.61 11.51
CA GLY A 84 7.29 -0.32 11.14
C GLY A 84 7.04 0.67 12.29
N THR A 85 7.23 0.28 13.56
CA THR A 85 6.99 1.16 14.72
C THR A 85 8.00 2.30 14.82
N LEU A 86 9.29 1.99 14.62
CA LEU A 86 10.39 2.95 14.75
C LEU A 86 10.92 3.44 13.40
N THR A 87 10.56 2.75 12.33
CA THR A 87 10.99 3.04 10.97
C THR A 87 9.95 3.90 10.26
N ASP A 88 10.42 4.99 9.68
CA ASP A 88 9.60 5.86 8.87
C ASP A 88 9.10 5.10 7.63
N TYR A 89 7.83 5.29 7.28
CA TYR A 89 7.28 4.79 6.02
C TYR A 89 7.88 5.57 4.84
N VAL A 90 8.48 4.87 3.89
CA VAL A 90 9.09 5.46 2.67
C VAL A 90 8.34 4.89 1.48
N LEU A 91 8.02 5.75 0.52
CA LEU A 91 7.32 5.34 -0.69
C LEU A 91 8.13 4.28 -1.45
N GLU A 92 7.47 3.19 -1.83
CA GLU A 92 7.98 2.19 -2.77
C GLU A 92 8.10 2.78 -4.19
N SER A 93 8.91 2.21 -5.10
CA SER A 93 9.05 2.76 -6.47
C SER A 93 7.71 2.95 -7.18
N TYR A 94 6.80 1.98 -7.03
CA TYR A 94 5.51 2.07 -7.68
C TYR A 94 4.65 3.21 -7.10
N GLU A 95 4.75 3.49 -5.80
CA GLU A 95 4.01 4.57 -5.14
C GLU A 95 4.58 5.94 -5.51
N ARG A 96 5.92 6.06 -5.63
CA ARG A 96 6.58 7.26 -6.14
C ARG A 96 6.16 7.55 -7.57
N GLY A 97 6.23 6.55 -8.45
CA GLY A 97 5.78 6.68 -9.84
C GLY A 97 4.30 7.04 -9.96
N TYR A 98 3.44 6.43 -9.14
CA TYR A 98 2.01 6.76 -9.13
C TYR A 98 1.74 8.19 -8.62
N LEU A 99 2.49 8.66 -7.61
CA LEU A 99 2.38 10.05 -7.15
C LEU A 99 2.81 11.05 -8.24
N SER A 100 3.90 10.77 -8.97
CA SER A 100 4.30 11.56 -10.14
C SER A 100 3.23 11.55 -11.24
N PHE A 101 2.55 10.43 -11.47
CA PHE A 101 1.39 10.38 -12.37
C PHE A 101 0.25 11.28 -11.90
N LEU A 102 -0.14 11.24 -10.61
CA LEU A 102 -1.19 12.11 -10.07
C LEU A 102 -0.84 13.60 -10.21
N LEU A 103 0.42 13.96 -9.97
CA LEU A 103 0.93 15.31 -10.16
C LEU A 103 0.86 15.73 -11.63
N SER A 104 1.36 14.89 -12.55
CA SER A 104 1.31 15.14 -13.99
C SER A 104 -0.12 15.33 -14.48
N ALA A 105 -1.03 14.43 -14.11
CA ALA A 105 -2.44 14.53 -14.46
C ALA A 105 -3.10 15.79 -13.88
N SER A 106 -2.72 16.20 -12.66
CA SER A 106 -3.21 17.45 -12.05
C SER A 106 -2.71 18.70 -12.77
N TYR A 107 -1.44 18.73 -13.19
CA TYR A 107 -0.89 19.80 -14.02
C TYR A 107 -1.57 19.85 -15.39
N PHE A 108 -1.79 18.70 -16.02
CA PHE A 108 -2.54 18.61 -17.27
C PHE A 108 -3.95 19.18 -17.14
N LYS A 109 -4.69 18.81 -16.08
CA LYS A 109 -6.05 19.30 -15.80
C LYS A 109 -6.11 20.79 -15.47
N THR A 110 -4.98 21.40 -15.08
CA THR A 110 -4.86 22.84 -14.83
C THR A 110 -4.18 23.60 -15.98
N HIS A 111 -4.09 22.97 -17.16
CA HIS A 111 -3.51 23.54 -18.38
C HIS A 111 -2.03 23.92 -18.28
N LYS A 112 -1.28 23.25 -17.40
CA LYS A 112 0.17 23.41 -17.23
C LYS A 112 0.91 22.24 -17.87
N ALA A 113 0.91 22.19 -19.20
CA ALA A 113 1.43 21.06 -19.96
C ALA A 113 2.94 20.81 -19.73
N ASP A 114 3.75 21.87 -19.64
CA ASP A 114 5.20 21.72 -19.43
C ASP A 114 5.52 21.14 -18.04
N ASP A 115 4.83 21.60 -17.00
CA ASP A 115 4.95 21.05 -15.65
C ASP A 115 4.49 19.57 -15.61
N ALA A 116 3.43 19.22 -16.36
CA ALA A 116 2.99 17.84 -16.49
C ALA A 116 4.06 16.94 -17.12
N LYS A 117 4.79 17.45 -18.14
CA LYS A 117 5.92 16.74 -18.77
C LYS A 117 7.10 16.58 -17.81
N VAL A 118 7.36 17.56 -16.94
CA VAL A 118 8.41 17.46 -15.91
C VAL A 118 8.11 16.31 -14.96
N GLU A 119 6.87 16.19 -14.49
CA GLU A 119 6.47 15.10 -13.60
C GLU A 119 6.50 13.72 -14.27
N LEU A 120 6.22 13.61 -15.58
CA LEU A 120 6.40 12.33 -16.29
C LEU A 120 7.87 11.93 -16.44
N ARG A 121 8.78 12.89 -16.63
CA ARG A 121 10.22 12.61 -16.59
C ARG A 121 10.67 12.21 -15.19
N GLN A 122 10.08 12.79 -14.15
CA GLN A 122 10.31 12.35 -12.78
C GLN A 122 9.80 10.94 -12.56
N LEU A 123 8.61 10.57 -13.09
CA LEU A 123 8.08 9.21 -13.04
C LEU A 123 9.07 8.21 -13.65
N ASP A 124 9.59 8.49 -14.85
CA ASP A 124 10.64 7.67 -15.49
C ASP A 124 11.84 7.54 -14.54
N HIS A 125 12.36 8.65 -14.03
CA HIS A 125 13.46 8.62 -13.06
C HIS A 125 13.16 7.77 -11.81
N GLU A 126 11.95 7.83 -11.24
CA GLU A 126 11.56 7.04 -10.06
C GLU A 126 11.44 5.54 -10.34
N LEU A 127 11.10 5.15 -11.58
CA LEU A 127 11.04 3.74 -12.01
C LEU A 127 12.42 3.14 -12.26
N PHE A 128 13.36 3.91 -12.83
CA PHE A 128 14.66 3.40 -13.29
C PHE A 128 15.83 3.66 -12.34
N THR A 129 15.72 4.65 -11.45
CA THR A 129 16.83 4.94 -10.53
C THR A 129 16.94 3.83 -9.49
N PRO A 130 18.15 3.26 -9.27
CA PRO A 130 18.39 2.27 -8.23
C PRO A 130 18.39 2.93 -6.85
N LEU A 131 17.24 3.46 -6.43
CA LEU A 131 16.97 3.90 -5.07
C LEU A 131 16.56 2.72 -4.20
N TYR A 132 16.45 2.94 -2.89
CA TYR A 132 15.78 1.99 -2.00
C TYR A 132 14.39 1.65 -2.59
N ASN A 133 14.15 0.36 -2.79
CA ASN A 133 12.94 -0.19 -3.40
C ASN A 133 12.72 0.25 -4.85
N TYR A 134 13.63 -0.13 -5.75
CA TYR A 134 13.53 0.14 -7.19
C TYR A 134 12.85 -1.01 -7.93
N GLY A 135 12.42 -0.72 -9.16
CA GLY A 135 11.94 -1.73 -10.10
C GLY A 135 10.85 -1.18 -11.00
N GLU A 136 10.96 -1.53 -12.28
CA GLU A 136 9.96 -1.25 -13.29
C GLU A 136 8.60 -1.79 -12.87
N ASP A 137 7.57 -0.99 -13.12
CA ASP A 137 6.19 -1.33 -12.81
C ASP A 137 5.31 -1.11 -14.05
N PRO A 138 4.59 -2.14 -14.51
CA PRO A 138 3.83 -2.05 -15.75
C PRO A 138 2.60 -1.14 -15.64
N VAL A 139 2.04 -0.94 -14.44
CA VAL A 139 0.91 -0.02 -14.28
C VAL A 139 1.40 1.41 -14.52
N ASN A 140 2.48 1.81 -13.86
CA ASN A 140 3.07 3.13 -14.04
C ASN A 140 3.60 3.35 -15.46
N LEU A 141 4.16 2.33 -16.11
CA LEU A 141 4.55 2.43 -17.53
C LEU A 141 3.35 2.68 -18.46
N VAL A 142 2.23 1.97 -18.25
CA VAL A 142 0.99 2.21 -19.02
C VAL A 142 0.46 3.62 -18.78
N LEU A 143 0.41 4.04 -17.51
CA LEU A 143 -0.07 5.38 -17.14
C LEU A 143 0.84 6.48 -17.73
N SER A 144 2.15 6.28 -17.71
CA SER A 144 3.15 7.18 -18.30
C SER A 144 2.98 7.27 -19.82
N ALA A 145 2.93 6.14 -20.52
CA ALA A 145 2.80 6.10 -21.97
C ALA A 145 1.53 6.83 -22.44
N VAL A 146 0.40 6.54 -21.79
CA VAL A 146 -0.88 7.20 -22.09
C VAL A 146 -0.82 8.70 -21.84
N MET A 147 -0.18 9.14 -20.76
CA MET A 147 -0.04 10.58 -20.46
C MET A 147 0.89 11.31 -21.44
N TRP A 148 1.97 10.68 -21.90
CA TRP A 148 2.84 11.25 -22.93
C TRP A 148 2.09 11.49 -24.24
N GLU A 149 1.25 10.53 -24.66
CA GLU A 149 0.41 10.71 -25.84
C GLU A 149 -0.65 11.81 -25.64
N GLN A 150 -1.24 11.88 -24.44
CA GLN A 150 -2.20 12.93 -24.10
C GLN A 150 -1.58 14.34 -24.14
N LEU A 151 -0.27 14.44 -23.87
CA LEU A 151 0.52 15.67 -23.97
C LEU A 151 1.08 15.94 -25.38
N GLY A 152 0.73 15.10 -26.36
CA GLY A 152 1.14 15.26 -27.76
C GLY A 152 2.55 14.77 -28.07
N GLU A 153 3.14 13.92 -27.23
CA GLU A 153 4.51 13.41 -27.38
C GLU A 153 4.52 11.87 -27.60
N PRO A 154 3.95 11.35 -28.70
CA PRO A 154 3.84 9.91 -28.93
C PRO A 154 5.20 9.21 -29.08
N SER A 155 6.27 9.93 -29.45
CA SER A 155 7.64 9.39 -29.48
C SER A 155 8.16 9.03 -28.09
N GLU A 156 7.83 9.82 -27.07
CA GLU A 156 8.19 9.53 -25.68
C GLU A 156 7.36 8.34 -25.16
N ALA A 157 6.05 8.32 -25.45
CA ALA A 157 5.17 7.20 -25.10
C ALA A 157 5.65 5.87 -25.69
N ARG A 158 6.18 5.89 -26.92
CA ARG A 158 6.71 4.71 -27.60
C ARG A 158 7.80 4.00 -26.80
N VAL A 159 8.61 4.73 -26.04
CA VAL A 159 9.68 4.15 -25.20
C VAL A 159 9.08 3.30 -24.09
N ASP A 160 8.01 3.76 -23.46
CA ASP A 160 7.30 3.01 -22.41
C ASP A 160 6.54 1.80 -22.97
N TRP A 161 5.90 1.95 -24.13
CA TRP A 161 5.28 0.83 -24.84
C TRP A 161 6.30 -0.24 -25.25
N LEU A 162 7.50 0.16 -25.66
CA LEU A 162 8.59 -0.75 -26.00
C LEU A 162 9.03 -1.59 -24.80
N ARG A 163 9.18 -0.97 -23.62
CA ARG A 163 9.53 -1.67 -22.38
C ARG A 163 8.47 -2.70 -21.98
N LEU A 164 7.20 -2.33 -22.10
CA LEU A 164 6.07 -3.24 -21.84
C LEU A 164 6.02 -4.42 -22.81
N ARG A 165 6.41 -4.23 -24.07
CA ARG A 165 6.53 -5.31 -25.06
C ARG A 165 7.69 -6.25 -24.74
N ASP A 166 8.88 -5.68 -24.53
CA ASP A 166 10.12 -6.46 -24.43
C ASP A 166 10.21 -7.25 -23.11
N GLN A 167 9.41 -6.89 -22.10
CA GLN A 167 9.23 -7.63 -20.85
C GLN A 167 10.59 -7.96 -20.19
N VAL A 168 11.51 -6.99 -20.14
CA VAL A 168 12.85 -7.19 -19.60
C VAL A 168 12.86 -7.08 -18.07
N GLY A 169 13.81 -7.75 -17.41
CA GLY A 169 14.05 -7.60 -15.97
C GLY A 169 12.83 -7.97 -15.11
N ALA A 170 12.30 -6.99 -14.37
CA ALA A 170 11.15 -7.16 -13.47
C ALA A 170 9.81 -7.41 -14.20
N LEU A 171 9.79 -7.27 -15.53
CA LEU A 171 8.60 -7.39 -16.37
C LEU A 171 8.46 -8.77 -17.06
N ARG A 172 9.39 -9.72 -16.82
CA ARG A 172 9.49 -11.00 -17.56
C ARG A 172 8.25 -11.89 -17.50
N ASP A 173 7.49 -11.84 -16.41
CA ASP A 173 6.32 -12.68 -16.20
C ASP A 173 4.99 -11.94 -16.45
N LEU A 174 5.04 -10.85 -17.23
CA LEU A 174 3.85 -10.06 -17.52
C LEU A 174 2.85 -10.80 -18.40
N ASN A 175 1.58 -10.45 -18.22
CA ASN A 175 0.46 -10.99 -18.98
C ASN A 175 0.66 -10.79 -20.49
N VAL A 176 0.51 -11.88 -21.27
CA VAL A 176 0.65 -11.89 -22.73
C VAL A 176 -0.22 -10.83 -23.41
N ASN A 177 -1.43 -10.59 -22.89
CA ASN A 177 -2.35 -9.61 -23.45
C ASN A 177 -1.78 -8.18 -23.38
N LEU A 178 -1.08 -7.83 -22.28
CA LEU A 178 -0.48 -6.51 -22.14
C LEU A 178 0.66 -6.29 -23.15
N ARG A 179 1.46 -7.32 -23.42
CA ARG A 179 2.48 -7.27 -24.46
C ARG A 179 1.85 -7.05 -25.84
N THR A 180 0.81 -7.81 -26.18
CA THR A 180 0.10 -7.65 -27.46
C THR A 180 -0.52 -6.26 -27.59
N PHE A 181 -1.08 -5.72 -26.51
CA PHE A 181 -1.60 -4.34 -26.52
C PHE A 181 -0.47 -3.31 -26.72
N ALA A 182 0.67 -3.48 -26.06
CA ALA A 182 1.83 -2.60 -26.23
C ALA A 182 2.40 -2.67 -27.66
N GLU A 183 2.48 -3.86 -28.26
CA GLU A 183 2.85 -4.05 -29.68
C GLU A 183 1.93 -3.27 -30.61
N PHE A 184 0.62 -3.41 -30.41
CA PHE A 184 -0.37 -2.67 -31.19
C PHE A 184 -0.21 -1.14 -31.06
N GLN A 185 0.08 -0.64 -29.85
CA GLN A 185 0.33 0.79 -29.65
C GLN A 185 1.56 1.28 -30.40
N MET A 186 2.65 0.52 -30.37
CA MET A 186 3.85 0.89 -31.10
C MET A 186 3.63 0.90 -32.60
N ASP A 187 2.97 -0.13 -33.15
CA ASP A 187 2.63 -0.18 -34.57
C ASP A 187 1.76 1.01 -34.99
N ARG A 188 0.82 1.42 -34.14
CA ARG A 188 -0.02 2.60 -34.35
C ARG A 188 0.82 3.89 -34.38
N ILE A 189 1.71 4.07 -33.41
CA ILE A 189 2.61 5.23 -33.33
C ILE A 189 3.56 5.27 -34.53
N ASP A 190 4.15 4.14 -34.91
CA ASP A 190 5.09 4.02 -36.04
C ASP A 190 4.42 4.34 -37.39
N ARG A 191 3.11 4.06 -37.51
CA ARG A 191 2.29 4.42 -38.68
C ARG A 191 1.69 5.83 -38.59
N ALA A 192 2.04 6.61 -37.57
CA ALA A 192 1.49 7.94 -37.29
C ALA A 192 -0.05 7.97 -37.27
N GLN A 193 -0.69 6.89 -36.79
CA GLN A 193 -2.14 6.79 -36.70
C GLN A 193 -2.65 7.56 -35.46
N PRO A 194 -3.42 8.65 -35.66
CA PRO A 194 -3.86 9.50 -34.55
C PRO A 194 -4.98 8.83 -33.75
N ILE A 195 -4.99 9.09 -32.44
CA ILE A 195 -6.15 8.81 -31.58
C ILE A 195 -7.08 10.02 -31.64
N GLN A 196 -8.28 9.83 -32.20
CA GLN A 196 -9.21 10.95 -32.46
C GLN A 196 -9.90 11.48 -31.20
N SER A 197 -10.26 10.59 -30.26
CA SER A 197 -11.03 10.90 -29.04
C SER A 197 -10.17 11.31 -27.84
N GLY A 198 -8.84 11.24 -27.99
CA GLY A 198 -7.88 11.32 -26.88
C GLY A 198 -7.95 10.10 -25.96
N TRP A 199 -6.99 10.00 -25.05
CA TRP A 199 -6.99 8.96 -24.04
C TRP A 199 -7.88 9.33 -22.85
N GLN A 200 -8.45 8.31 -22.24
CA GLN A 200 -9.19 8.35 -20.99
C GLN A 200 -8.61 7.30 -20.05
N ILE A 201 -8.51 7.65 -18.77
CA ILE A 201 -8.06 6.74 -17.71
C ILE A 201 -9.16 6.62 -16.67
N TYR A 202 -9.53 5.39 -16.33
CA TYR A 202 -10.48 5.06 -15.27
C TYR A 202 -9.79 4.26 -14.17
N GLY A 203 -9.89 4.73 -12.93
CA GLY A 203 -9.57 3.93 -11.74
C GLY A 203 -10.77 3.05 -11.38
N ILE A 204 -10.54 1.77 -11.14
CA ILE A 204 -11.57 0.81 -10.76
C ILE A 204 -11.40 0.41 -9.31
N GLY A 205 -12.49 0.45 -8.55
CA GLY A 205 -12.56 -0.11 -7.21
C GLY A 205 -11.53 0.48 -6.25
N ARG A 206 -11.14 -0.32 -5.25
CA ARG A 206 -10.10 0.04 -4.28
C ARG A 206 -9.14 -1.11 -4.11
N PHE A 207 -7.86 -0.78 -3.91
CA PHE A 207 -6.81 -1.74 -3.64
C PHE A 207 -7.25 -2.74 -2.56
N PRO A 208 -7.08 -4.06 -2.80
CA PRO A 208 -7.49 -5.06 -1.83
C PRO A 208 -6.77 -4.88 -0.50
N GLN A 209 -7.51 -5.03 0.59
CA GLN A 209 -6.89 -5.12 1.92
C GLN A 209 -5.89 -6.27 1.96
N VAL A 210 -4.79 -6.05 2.66
CA VAL A 210 -3.73 -7.03 2.85
C VAL A 210 -3.99 -7.81 4.13
N ASP A 211 -3.76 -9.12 4.07
CA ASP A 211 -3.83 -10.02 5.20
C ASP A 211 -2.50 -10.79 5.34
N TRP A 212 -2.23 -11.29 6.54
CA TRP A 212 -1.01 -12.05 6.81
C TRP A 212 -1.27 -13.21 7.75
N ASN A 213 -0.52 -14.29 7.55
CA ASN A 213 -0.58 -15.47 8.39
C ASN A 213 0.84 -15.96 8.67
N VAL A 214 1.06 -16.53 9.85
CA VAL A 214 2.35 -17.14 10.21
C VAL A 214 2.54 -18.44 9.44
N GLU A 215 3.70 -18.60 8.82
CA GLU A 215 4.13 -19.79 8.07
C GLU A 215 5.56 -20.16 8.52
N PHE A 216 5.64 -21.05 9.52
CA PHE A 216 6.90 -21.41 10.19
C PHE A 216 7.83 -22.32 9.35
N LEU A 217 7.31 -22.99 8.32
CA LEU A 217 8.04 -23.99 7.53
C LEU A 217 7.97 -23.65 6.04
N GLY A 218 9.11 -23.74 5.35
CA GLY A 218 9.18 -23.64 3.88
C GLY A 218 9.08 -22.24 3.27
N SER A 219 9.06 -21.18 4.07
CA SER A 219 8.94 -19.81 3.56
C SER A 219 10.28 -19.18 3.18
N SER A 220 10.33 -18.61 1.97
CA SER A 220 11.45 -17.83 1.43
C SER A 220 11.29 -16.31 1.63
N ASN A 221 10.14 -15.87 2.18
CA ASN A 221 9.73 -14.48 2.36
C ASN A 221 9.70 -14.03 3.84
N GLY A 222 10.31 -14.79 4.75
CA GLY A 222 10.23 -14.59 6.21
C GLY A 222 9.45 -15.72 6.89
N TYR A 223 8.95 -15.54 8.11
CA TYR A 223 8.14 -16.55 8.82
C TYR A 223 6.63 -16.39 8.56
N PHE A 224 6.23 -15.62 7.54
CA PHE A 224 4.83 -15.29 7.28
C PHE A 224 4.52 -15.25 5.78
N ARG A 225 3.23 -15.36 5.48
CA ARG A 225 2.68 -15.23 4.13
C ARG A 225 1.71 -14.08 4.08
N VAL A 226 1.94 -13.18 3.13
CA VAL A 226 1.07 -12.05 2.84
C VAL A 226 0.13 -12.43 1.69
N SER A 227 -1.17 -12.24 1.89
CA SER A 227 -2.20 -12.55 0.89
C SER A 227 -3.21 -11.41 0.79
N PRO A 228 -3.80 -11.16 -0.39
CA PRO A 228 -4.85 -10.15 -0.50
C PRO A 228 -6.17 -10.75 0.01
N LYS A 229 -6.98 -9.97 0.74
CA LYS A 229 -8.30 -10.44 1.23
C LYS A 229 -9.30 -10.73 0.11
N ARG A 230 -9.09 -10.13 -1.07
CA ARG A 230 -9.91 -10.34 -2.27
C ARG A 230 -8.98 -10.47 -3.49
N GLY A 231 -9.43 -11.26 -4.47
CA GLY A 231 -8.69 -11.42 -5.72
C GLY A 231 -8.69 -10.14 -6.55
N PHE A 232 -7.61 -9.90 -7.28
CA PHE A 232 -7.52 -8.80 -8.25
C PHE A 232 -8.37 -9.08 -9.48
N VAL A 233 -8.97 -8.02 -10.03
CA VAL A 233 -9.70 -8.07 -11.30
C VAL A 233 -8.75 -8.56 -12.42
N PRO A 234 -9.16 -9.49 -13.30
CA PRO A 234 -8.31 -9.97 -14.37
C PRO A 234 -8.02 -8.88 -15.41
N ALA A 235 -6.83 -8.95 -16.00
CA ALA A 235 -6.47 -8.10 -17.14
C ALA A 235 -7.43 -8.32 -18.31
N CYS A 236 -7.67 -7.26 -19.08
CA CYS A 236 -8.50 -7.28 -20.28
C CYS A 236 -7.82 -6.43 -21.36
N VAL A 237 -7.98 -6.82 -22.62
CA VAL A 237 -7.56 -6.02 -23.77
C VAL A 237 -8.72 -5.99 -24.76
N SER A 238 -8.95 -4.83 -25.33
CA SER A 238 -9.91 -4.58 -26.39
C SER A 238 -9.20 -3.85 -27.54
N GLU A 239 -9.93 -3.59 -28.62
CA GLU A 239 -9.41 -2.78 -29.73
C GLU A 239 -9.16 -1.33 -29.32
N THR A 240 -9.87 -0.82 -28.31
CA THR A 240 -9.84 0.59 -27.91
C THR A 240 -9.10 0.85 -26.61
N GLY A 241 -8.69 -0.19 -25.88
CA GLY A 241 -8.13 -0.03 -24.56
C GLY A 241 -7.68 -1.31 -23.87
N ALA A 242 -7.19 -1.15 -22.65
CA ALA A 242 -6.75 -2.25 -21.81
C ALA A 242 -7.07 -1.99 -20.34
N ARG A 243 -7.40 -3.06 -19.61
CA ARG A 243 -7.49 -3.08 -18.15
C ARG A 243 -6.27 -3.76 -17.56
N ILE A 244 -5.57 -3.04 -16.68
CA ILE A 244 -4.41 -3.54 -15.95
C ILE A 244 -4.68 -3.53 -14.45
N SER A 245 -4.47 -4.67 -13.79
CA SER A 245 -4.63 -4.80 -12.34
C SER A 245 -3.40 -4.30 -11.59
N THR A 246 -3.58 -3.75 -10.40
CA THR A 246 -2.48 -3.37 -9.49
C THR A 246 -1.92 -4.56 -8.70
N ARG A 247 -2.10 -5.79 -9.21
CA ARG A 247 -1.55 -7.03 -8.61
C ARG A 247 -0.04 -6.98 -8.42
N ASN A 248 0.69 -6.33 -9.32
CA ASN A 248 2.15 -6.22 -9.23
C ASN A 248 2.59 -5.30 -8.08
N TRP A 249 1.80 -4.26 -7.76
CA TRP A 249 2.00 -3.45 -6.56
C TRP A 249 1.83 -4.30 -5.29
N PHE A 250 0.80 -5.15 -5.26
CA PHE A 250 0.63 -6.11 -4.17
C PHE A 250 1.79 -7.10 -4.07
N GLN A 251 2.32 -7.60 -5.19
CA GLN A 251 3.47 -8.50 -5.17
C GLN A 251 4.69 -7.84 -4.52
N LYS A 252 4.94 -6.54 -4.76
CA LYS A 252 6.01 -5.78 -4.09
C LYS A 252 5.82 -5.75 -2.57
N ILE A 253 4.58 -5.55 -2.09
CA ILE A 253 4.25 -5.63 -0.66
C ILE A 253 4.49 -7.06 -0.14
N ALA A 254 3.99 -8.07 -0.84
CA ALA A 254 4.03 -9.46 -0.41
C ALA A 254 5.45 -10.06 -0.39
N THR A 255 6.36 -9.58 -1.25
CA THR A 255 7.76 -10.00 -1.29
C THR A 255 8.70 -9.03 -0.58
N ARG A 256 8.19 -8.02 0.16
CA ARG A 256 9.00 -7.01 0.85
C ARG A 256 10.03 -7.66 1.79
N HIS A 257 9.71 -8.77 2.42
CA HIS A 257 10.63 -9.47 3.32
C HIS A 257 11.33 -10.66 2.67
N ASN A 258 11.38 -10.73 1.33
CA ASN A 258 12.14 -11.74 0.61
C ASN A 258 13.66 -11.50 0.78
N HIS A 259 14.42 -12.56 1.06
CA HIS A 259 15.87 -12.50 1.24
C HIS A 259 16.64 -11.95 0.01
N ALA A 260 16.14 -12.19 -1.21
CA ALA A 260 16.73 -11.69 -2.45
C ALA A 260 16.38 -10.22 -2.72
N TYR A 261 15.29 -9.72 -2.12
CA TYR A 261 14.84 -8.33 -2.32
C TYR A 261 15.31 -7.41 -1.19
N HIS A 262 15.02 -7.77 0.07
CA HIS A 262 15.48 -7.05 1.26
C HIS A 262 16.06 -8.04 2.31
N PRO A 263 17.33 -8.42 2.17
CA PRO A 263 17.97 -9.39 3.05
C PRO A 263 17.96 -8.96 4.53
N LEU A 264 18.15 -7.66 4.80
CA LEU A 264 18.12 -7.14 6.17
C LEU A 264 16.72 -7.22 6.80
N LEU A 265 15.66 -6.88 6.06
CA LEU A 265 14.28 -7.00 6.55
C LEU A 265 13.89 -8.46 6.79
N ASN A 266 14.35 -9.37 5.91
CA ASN A 266 14.18 -10.80 6.09
C ASN A 266 14.85 -11.30 7.39
N MET A 267 16.11 -10.92 7.62
CA MET A 267 16.84 -11.27 8.84
C MET A 267 16.16 -10.71 10.10
N GLN A 268 15.76 -9.43 10.08
CA GLN A 268 15.04 -8.80 11.18
C GLN A 268 13.74 -9.54 11.51
N SER A 269 13.03 -10.04 10.49
CA SER A 269 11.84 -10.87 10.68
C SER A 269 12.19 -12.16 11.44
N TRP A 270 13.19 -12.92 10.99
CA TRP A 270 13.60 -14.14 11.68
C TRP A 270 14.05 -13.92 13.13
N ILE A 271 14.67 -12.79 13.45
CA ILE A 271 15.04 -12.40 14.82
C ILE A 271 13.81 -12.06 15.66
N ARG A 272 12.79 -11.40 15.08
CA ARG A 272 11.55 -11.05 15.78
C ARG A 272 10.73 -12.26 16.20
N LEU A 273 10.84 -13.39 15.48
CA LEU A 273 10.10 -14.60 15.79
C LEU A 273 10.28 -15.10 17.24
N PRO A 274 11.50 -15.41 17.73
CA PRO A 274 11.70 -15.79 19.11
C PRO A 274 11.35 -14.67 20.11
N VAL A 275 11.55 -13.39 19.76
CA VAL A 275 11.20 -12.25 20.61
C VAL A 275 9.68 -12.18 20.85
N GLY A 276 8.88 -12.29 19.78
CA GLY A 276 7.42 -12.29 19.88
C GLY A 276 6.88 -13.43 20.73
N ILE A 277 7.49 -14.62 20.63
CA ILE A 277 7.15 -15.76 21.50
C ILE A 277 7.45 -15.42 22.97
N ILE A 278 8.65 -14.89 23.27
CA ILE A 278 9.03 -14.50 24.63
C ILE A 278 8.09 -13.43 25.20
N TYR A 279 7.74 -12.42 24.41
CA TYR A 279 6.81 -11.37 24.83
C TYR A 279 5.41 -11.90 25.07
N GLY A 280 4.94 -12.84 24.24
CA GLY A 280 3.68 -13.56 24.45
C GLY A 280 3.61 -14.34 25.76
N LEU A 281 4.76 -14.87 26.23
CA LEU A 281 4.83 -15.61 27.48
C LEU A 281 4.70 -14.70 28.71
N VAL A 282 4.98 -13.41 28.62
CA VAL A 282 4.87 -12.47 29.75
C VAL A 282 3.44 -12.39 30.32
N PRO A 283 2.40 -12.04 29.54
CA PRO A 283 1.02 -12.04 30.05
C PRO A 283 0.54 -13.44 30.46
N MET A 284 1.01 -14.51 29.79
CA MET A 284 0.67 -15.88 30.18
C MET A 284 1.21 -16.24 31.57
N THR A 285 2.50 -15.99 31.80
CA THR A 285 3.17 -16.29 33.08
C THR A 285 2.73 -15.36 34.19
N ALA A 286 2.56 -14.06 33.91
CA ALA A 286 2.00 -13.11 34.87
C ALA A 286 0.56 -13.49 35.26
N GLY A 287 -0.28 -13.87 34.27
CA GLY A 287 -1.62 -14.36 34.52
C GLY A 287 -1.63 -15.60 35.40
N ALA A 288 -0.75 -16.57 35.14
CA ALA A 288 -0.61 -17.77 35.97
C ALA A 288 -0.21 -17.42 37.41
N GLY A 289 0.72 -16.48 37.57
CA GLY A 289 1.12 -15.95 38.88
C GLY A 289 -0.04 -15.30 39.63
N VAL A 290 -0.90 -14.54 38.95
CA VAL A 290 -2.11 -13.93 39.55
C VAL A 290 -3.09 -15.01 40.01
N VAL A 291 -3.34 -16.04 39.19
CA VAL A 291 -4.23 -17.15 39.57
C VAL A 291 -3.70 -17.89 40.80
N VAL A 292 -2.46 -18.37 40.73
CA VAL A 292 -1.85 -19.18 41.81
C VAL A 292 -1.69 -18.35 43.07
N GLY A 293 -1.12 -17.14 42.96
CA GLY A 293 -0.91 -16.24 44.08
C GLY A 293 -2.22 -15.82 44.75
N GLY A 294 -3.26 -15.55 43.96
CA GLY A 294 -4.59 -15.22 44.47
C GLY A 294 -5.25 -16.35 45.25
N CYS A 295 -5.18 -17.58 44.75
CA CYS A 295 -5.76 -18.73 45.43
C CYS A 295 -4.94 -19.15 46.67
N VAL A 296 -3.61 -19.03 46.64
CA VAL A 296 -2.78 -19.23 47.83
C VAL A 296 -3.07 -18.16 48.89
N ALA A 297 -3.19 -16.89 48.48
CA ALA A 297 -3.53 -15.80 49.39
C ALA A 297 -4.93 -15.97 49.98
N ASP A 298 -5.92 -16.40 49.20
CA ASP A 298 -7.28 -16.67 49.67
C ASP A 298 -7.29 -17.83 50.70
N ALA A 299 -6.53 -18.89 50.44
CA ALA A 299 -6.37 -20.01 51.39
C ALA A 299 -5.69 -19.58 52.70
N MET A 300 -4.71 -18.66 52.63
CA MET A 300 -4.00 -18.16 53.80
C MET A 300 -4.78 -17.11 54.60
N LEU A 301 -5.55 -16.25 53.92
CA LEU A 301 -6.21 -15.08 54.53
C LEU A 301 -7.64 -15.34 54.98
N SER A 302 -8.32 -16.34 54.40
CA SER A 302 -9.77 -16.51 54.62
C SER A 302 -10.16 -17.65 55.56
N GLU A 303 -9.20 -18.41 56.11
CA GLU A 303 -9.44 -19.61 56.96
C GLU A 303 -10.57 -20.53 56.42
N GLY A 304 -10.67 -20.64 55.08
CA GLY A 304 -11.68 -21.46 54.40
C GLY A 304 -13.09 -20.87 54.28
N ARG A 305 -13.28 -19.56 54.54
CA ARG A 305 -14.60 -18.90 54.47
C ARG A 305 -14.77 -17.88 53.32
N GLY A 306 -13.72 -17.58 52.56
CA GLY A 306 -13.78 -16.71 51.40
C GLY A 306 -13.20 -17.44 50.18
N GLY A 307 -14.00 -17.63 49.13
CA GLY A 307 -13.53 -18.08 47.81
C GLY A 307 -13.45 -16.94 46.79
N ALA A 308 -13.78 -15.72 47.23
CA ALA A 308 -13.97 -14.58 46.36
C ALA A 308 -12.64 -14.07 45.78
N LEU A 309 -11.55 -14.11 46.54
CA LEU A 309 -10.23 -13.70 46.04
C LEU A 309 -9.67 -14.71 45.04
N CYS A 310 -9.78 -16.02 45.31
CA CYS A 310 -9.38 -17.03 44.34
C CYS A 310 -10.20 -16.93 43.05
N GLN A 311 -11.52 -16.74 43.16
CA GLN A 311 -12.39 -16.56 42.00
C GLN A 311 -12.05 -15.29 41.19
N LEU A 312 -11.84 -14.15 41.87
CA LEU A 312 -11.43 -12.90 41.21
C LEU A 312 -10.07 -13.03 40.52
N SER A 313 -9.11 -13.69 41.17
CA SER A 313 -7.78 -13.94 40.61
C SER A 313 -7.79 -14.92 39.45
N ILE A 314 -8.66 -15.92 39.44
CA ILE A 314 -8.88 -16.79 38.27
C ILE A 314 -9.38 -15.94 37.10
N VAL A 315 -10.43 -15.14 37.30
CA VAL A 315 -11.00 -14.30 36.23
C VAL A 315 -9.97 -13.30 35.70
N GLY A 316 -9.31 -12.57 36.59
CA GLY A 316 -8.27 -11.59 36.22
C GLY A 316 -7.05 -12.23 35.58
N GLY A 317 -6.59 -13.37 36.09
CA GLY A 317 -5.46 -14.11 35.56
C GLY A 317 -5.73 -14.69 34.17
N VAL A 318 -6.91 -15.29 33.94
CA VAL A 318 -7.33 -15.76 32.62
C VAL A 318 -7.48 -14.60 31.63
N ALA A 319 -8.06 -13.47 32.05
CA ALA A 319 -8.15 -12.29 31.21
C ALA A 319 -6.77 -11.76 30.80
N LEU A 320 -5.78 -11.81 31.70
CA LEU A 320 -4.40 -11.46 31.39
C LEU A 320 -3.74 -12.46 30.44
N MET A 321 -3.87 -13.77 30.70
CA MET A 321 -3.35 -14.81 29.80
C MET A 321 -3.91 -14.70 28.38
N ALA A 322 -5.20 -14.34 28.25
CA ALA A 322 -5.86 -14.16 26.96
C ALA A 322 -5.25 -13.04 26.10
N LYS A 323 -4.42 -12.16 26.68
CA LYS A 323 -3.64 -11.14 25.94
C LYS A 323 -2.36 -11.67 25.31
N GLY A 324 -1.90 -12.87 25.68
CA GLY A 324 -0.72 -13.50 25.09
C GLY A 324 -0.76 -13.57 23.56
N PRO A 325 -1.83 -14.14 22.95
CA PRO A 325 -1.96 -14.18 21.49
C PRO A 325 -1.91 -12.80 20.81
N GLU A 326 -2.59 -11.78 21.36
CA GLU A 326 -2.55 -10.42 20.82
C GLU A 326 -1.14 -9.81 20.85
N VAL A 327 -0.38 -10.07 21.94
CA VAL A 327 1.03 -9.62 22.06
C VAL A 327 1.93 -10.33 21.05
N ILE A 328 1.73 -11.64 20.86
CA ILE A 328 2.46 -12.42 19.84
C ILE A 328 2.15 -11.85 18.46
N GLU A 329 0.87 -11.75 18.11
CA GLU A 329 0.42 -11.25 16.81
C GLU A 329 0.96 -9.84 16.53
N GLY A 330 0.84 -8.92 17.49
CA GLY A 330 1.33 -7.56 17.34
C GLY A 330 2.86 -7.48 17.20
N THR A 331 3.62 -8.32 17.91
CA THR A 331 5.10 -8.35 17.78
C THR A 331 5.55 -8.98 16.47
N LEU A 332 4.80 -9.98 16.01
CA LEU A 332 5.11 -10.74 14.81
C LEU A 332 4.53 -10.13 13.53
N GLN A 333 3.68 -9.11 13.62
CA GLN A 333 3.10 -8.46 12.45
C GLN A 333 4.22 -7.83 11.58
N PRO A 334 4.31 -8.19 10.29
CA PRO A 334 5.25 -7.53 9.38
C PRO A 334 4.80 -6.11 9.04
N ASP A 335 5.74 -5.27 8.58
CA ASP A 335 5.38 -3.94 8.09
C ASP A 335 4.66 -4.05 6.75
N LEU A 336 3.34 -4.02 6.80
CA LEU A 336 2.43 -4.07 5.65
C LEU A 336 1.89 -2.68 5.29
N ARG A 337 2.46 -1.60 5.83
CA ARG A 337 2.07 -0.24 5.46
C ARG A 337 2.25 -0.04 3.96
N HIS A 338 1.21 0.50 3.33
CA HIS A 338 1.13 0.79 1.90
C HIS A 338 0.12 1.91 1.68
N TRP A 339 0.12 2.50 0.49
CA TRP A 339 -0.91 3.45 0.08
C TRP A 339 -2.25 2.73 -0.16
N GLU A 340 -3.22 2.96 0.73
CA GLU A 340 -4.47 2.19 0.76
C GLU A 340 -5.52 2.69 -0.24
N ARG A 341 -5.65 4.01 -0.42
CA ARG A 341 -6.66 4.64 -1.30
C ARG A 341 -6.14 4.77 -2.73
N ILE A 342 -5.82 3.66 -3.36
CA ILE A 342 -5.50 3.57 -4.79
C ILE A 342 -6.43 2.59 -5.50
N PRO A 343 -6.63 2.70 -6.82
CA PRO A 343 -7.45 1.74 -7.58
C PRO A 343 -6.89 0.31 -7.54
N GLU A 344 -7.77 -0.69 -7.58
CA GLU A 344 -7.34 -2.11 -7.75
C GLU A 344 -6.98 -2.44 -9.20
N ALA A 345 -7.47 -1.64 -10.14
CA ALA A 345 -7.14 -1.73 -11.55
C ALA A 345 -7.34 -0.38 -12.23
N PHE A 346 -6.67 -0.21 -13.37
CA PHE A 346 -6.86 0.92 -14.27
C PHE A 346 -7.38 0.42 -15.60
N VAL A 347 -8.33 1.14 -16.19
CA VAL A 347 -8.70 0.99 -17.60
C VAL A 347 -8.17 2.22 -18.34
N VAL A 348 -7.31 1.99 -19.33
CA VAL A 348 -6.87 3.01 -20.27
C VAL A 348 -7.56 2.75 -21.60
N THR A 349 -8.18 3.76 -22.17
CA THR A 349 -8.95 3.59 -23.40
C THR A 349 -8.99 4.89 -24.19
N TRP A 350 -9.09 4.77 -25.51
CA TRP A 350 -9.49 5.88 -26.37
C TRP A 350 -10.90 5.69 -26.94
N ALA A 351 -11.70 4.79 -26.40
CA ALA A 351 -13.13 4.75 -26.72
C ALA A 351 -13.77 6.11 -26.40
N ALA A 352 -14.62 6.60 -27.30
CA ALA A 352 -15.25 7.91 -27.12
C ALA A 352 -16.21 7.92 -25.91
N ASP A 353 -16.89 6.80 -25.67
CA ASP A 353 -17.84 6.59 -24.57
C ASP A 353 -17.43 5.36 -23.73
N PRO A 354 -17.47 5.43 -22.39
CA PRO A 354 -17.32 4.29 -21.48
C PRO A 354 -18.05 3.00 -21.91
N ILE A 355 -19.25 3.11 -22.47
CA ILE A 355 -20.09 1.96 -22.86
C ILE A 355 -19.47 1.19 -24.02
N GLN A 356 -18.64 1.85 -24.84
CA GLN A 356 -17.98 1.24 -25.99
C GLN A 356 -16.69 0.51 -25.62
N GLU A 357 -16.19 0.65 -24.39
CA GLU A 357 -14.98 -0.01 -23.92
C GLU A 357 -15.33 -1.35 -23.24
N PRO A 358 -15.08 -2.52 -23.89
CA PRO A 358 -15.43 -3.82 -23.32
C PRO A 358 -14.71 -4.10 -22.01
N CYS A 359 -13.50 -3.56 -21.81
CA CYS A 359 -12.74 -3.75 -20.58
C CYS A 359 -13.27 -2.94 -19.39
N LEU A 360 -14.17 -2.00 -19.63
CA LEU A 360 -14.89 -1.22 -18.62
C LEU A 360 -16.29 -1.79 -18.34
N SER A 361 -16.86 -2.54 -19.28
CA SER A 361 -18.20 -3.12 -19.16
C SER A 361 -18.35 -4.02 -17.93
N GLY A 362 -19.43 -3.80 -17.17
CA GLY A 362 -19.74 -4.55 -15.95
C GLY A 362 -18.90 -4.18 -14.72
N MET A 363 -17.99 -3.21 -14.82
CA MET A 363 -17.19 -2.76 -13.68
C MET A 363 -17.97 -1.76 -12.83
N ARG A 364 -18.09 -2.04 -11.53
CA ARG A 364 -18.69 -1.11 -10.55
C ARG A 364 -17.61 -0.19 -9.98
N GLY A 365 -17.97 1.08 -9.72
CA GLY A 365 -17.06 2.03 -9.10
C GLY A 365 -15.91 2.51 -9.99
N ALA A 366 -16.14 2.55 -11.31
CA ALA A 366 -15.20 3.18 -12.23
C ALA A 366 -15.22 4.70 -12.04
N GLN A 367 -14.06 5.29 -11.76
CA GLN A 367 -13.89 6.72 -11.61
C GLN A 367 -12.97 7.24 -12.71
N ARG A 368 -13.45 8.21 -13.48
CA ARG A 368 -12.64 8.87 -14.51
C ARG A 368 -11.56 9.74 -13.86
N MET A 369 -10.33 9.57 -14.31
CA MET A 369 -9.14 10.28 -13.84
C MET A 369 -8.66 11.31 -14.86
N ILE A 370 -8.69 10.96 -16.17
CA ILE A 370 -8.33 11.82 -17.30
C ILE A 370 -9.46 11.89 -18.31
#